data_AF-A0AAX4KE31-F1
#
_entry.id   AF-A0AAX4KE31-F1
#
_cell.length_a   1.000
_cell.length_b   1.000
_cell.length_c   1.000
_cell.angle_alpha   90.00
_cell.angle_beta   90.00
_cell.angle_gamma   90.00
#
_symmetry.space_group_name_H-M   'P 1'
#
loop_
_entity.id
_entity.type
_entity.pdbx_description
1 polymer ?
#
loop_
_entity_poly.entity_id
_entity_poly.type
_entity_poly.pdbx_seq_one_letter_code
_entity_poly.pdbx_strand_id
1 'polypeptide(L)'
;MVSLNLFRRRQVKSSVLDVPLEKYDQSTGLPASIKIGDEDYKPFVSLQETRDHLTFLSALSSLRDSLPSSDDTAFSSLCQESAKAYAHWAQHTLMSRPFTASDLPSLGILMAWHSHLLNPTIYEQEIAGEYTALEGADFPLGEIATAVRENTLPPFRPITSDEESTLKKTIWTYEEIGMAIGRQAKFVAHMKRIGWLDERYWHKGLNDLQFSIVLYHAWLDLMQSTECKYFLVPRLDIDLAWHTHQLHHGRYKADTIEVLGKLLNHNDAAGDEKTSNGMEVTRKLWKKRFGWEYQ
;
A
#
# COMPACT_ATOMS: atom_id res chain seq x y z
N MET A 1 -13.01 -24.76 -17.98
CA MET A 1 -13.49 -25.50 -16.79
C MET A 1 -12.25 -26.00 -16.04
N VAL A 2 -11.57 -25.10 -15.32
CA VAL A 2 -10.38 -25.43 -14.54
C VAL A 2 -10.83 -25.42 -13.08
N SER A 3 -11.15 -26.61 -12.57
CA SER A 3 -11.27 -26.82 -11.14
C SER A 3 -9.88 -26.61 -10.53
N LEU A 4 -9.75 -25.73 -9.55
CA LEU A 4 -8.56 -25.66 -8.69
C LEU A 4 -8.48 -26.95 -7.88
N ASN A 5 -7.99 -28.03 -8.50
CA ASN A 5 -7.37 -29.12 -7.79
C ASN A 5 -5.98 -28.65 -7.33
N LEU A 6 -5.94 -27.65 -6.45
CA LEU A 6 -4.77 -27.42 -5.60
C LEU A 6 -4.76 -28.57 -4.59
N PHE A 7 -4.18 -29.69 -5.03
CA PHE A 7 -3.67 -30.82 -4.26
C PHE A 7 -4.53 -31.29 -3.08
N ARG A 8 -5.40 -32.28 -3.34
CA ARG A 8 -6.07 -33.10 -2.32
C ARG A 8 -5.04 -33.73 -1.35
N ARG A 9 -4.81 -33.08 -0.21
CA ARG A 9 -4.49 -33.76 1.04
C ARG A 9 -5.45 -33.24 2.12
N ARG A 10 -6.12 -34.19 2.79
CA ARG A 10 -7.14 -33.98 3.84
C ARG A 10 -6.85 -32.74 4.71
N GLN A 11 -7.61 -31.66 4.48
CA GLN A 11 -7.75 -30.56 5.44
C GLN A 11 -8.92 -30.86 6.38
N VAL A 12 -8.76 -30.50 7.66
CA VAL A 12 -9.73 -30.77 8.74
C VAL A 12 -10.63 -29.56 9.05
N LYS A 13 -10.36 -28.38 8.45
CA LYS A 13 -11.18 -27.15 8.57
C LYS A 13 -11.16 -26.38 7.25
N SER A 14 -12.30 -25.83 6.84
CA SER A 14 -12.40 -24.94 5.66
C SER A 14 -11.51 -23.71 5.86
N SER A 15 -10.59 -23.47 4.93
CA SER A 15 -9.73 -22.28 4.92
C SER A 15 -10.37 -21.17 4.08
N VAL A 16 -10.07 -19.92 4.42
CA VAL A 16 -10.31 -18.75 3.55
C VAL A 16 -9.62 -18.88 2.18
N LEU A 17 -8.63 -19.76 2.08
CA LEU A 17 -7.92 -20.09 0.84
C LEU A 17 -8.66 -21.13 -0.02
N ASP A 18 -9.75 -21.72 0.47
CA ASP A 18 -10.52 -22.75 -0.21
C ASP A 18 -11.78 -22.19 -0.90
N VAL A 19 -11.75 -20.94 -1.39
CA VAL A 19 -12.90 -20.34 -2.08
C VAL A 19 -12.94 -20.85 -3.53
N PRO A 20 -13.93 -21.65 -3.93
CA PRO A 20 -14.05 -22.09 -5.32
C PRO A 20 -14.25 -20.87 -6.23
N LEU A 21 -13.62 -20.88 -7.42
CA LEU A 21 -13.78 -19.80 -8.42
C LEU A 21 -15.24 -19.53 -8.79
N GLU A 22 -16.11 -20.52 -8.63
CA GLU A 22 -17.56 -20.42 -8.85
C GLU A 22 -18.27 -19.48 -7.84
N LYS A 23 -17.64 -19.16 -6.72
CA LYS A 23 -18.13 -18.19 -5.72
C LYS A 23 -17.62 -16.77 -5.97
N TYR A 24 -16.85 -16.55 -7.04
CA TYR A 24 -16.40 -15.22 -7.42
C TYR A 24 -17.53 -14.51 -8.16
N ASP A 25 -17.79 -13.28 -7.76
CA ASP A 25 -18.68 -12.39 -8.46
C ASP A 25 -18.04 -12.03 -9.81
N GLN A 26 -18.74 -12.30 -10.90
CA GLN A 26 -18.22 -12.07 -12.25
C GLN A 26 -18.01 -10.58 -12.58
N SER A 27 -18.72 -9.68 -11.89
CA SER A 27 -18.60 -8.23 -12.09
C SER A 27 -17.36 -7.66 -11.41
N THR A 28 -17.01 -8.16 -10.22
CA THR A 28 -15.85 -7.66 -9.45
C THR A 28 -14.60 -8.51 -9.68
N GLY A 29 -14.76 -9.75 -10.16
CA GLY A 29 -13.70 -10.72 -10.24
C GLY A 29 -13.18 -11.14 -8.87
N LEU A 30 -13.94 -10.97 -7.78
CA LEU A 30 -13.54 -11.32 -6.41
C LEU A 30 -14.64 -12.13 -5.71
N PRO A 31 -14.34 -12.85 -4.62
CA PRO A 31 -15.38 -13.47 -3.81
C PRO A 31 -16.38 -12.43 -3.29
N ALA A 32 -17.67 -12.78 -3.24
CA ALA A 32 -18.71 -11.91 -2.69
C ALA A 32 -18.49 -11.61 -1.19
N SER A 33 -17.96 -12.59 -0.45
CA SER A 33 -17.46 -12.42 0.91
C SER A 33 -16.19 -13.24 1.14
N ILE A 34 -15.37 -12.79 2.09
CA ILE A 34 -14.14 -13.42 2.55
C ILE A 34 -14.18 -13.43 4.07
N LYS A 35 -13.96 -14.61 4.66
CA LYS A 35 -14.05 -14.82 6.11
C LYS A 35 -12.80 -14.32 6.83
N ILE A 36 -12.99 -13.54 7.89
CA ILE A 36 -11.95 -13.15 8.86
C ILE A 36 -12.47 -13.50 10.25
N GLY A 37 -11.82 -14.46 10.91
CA GLY A 37 -12.34 -15.07 12.13
C GLY A 37 -13.66 -15.78 11.87
N ASP A 38 -14.69 -15.37 12.59
CA ASP A 38 -16.03 -15.94 12.47
C ASP A 38 -16.97 -15.12 11.57
N GLU A 39 -16.55 -13.93 11.13
CA GLU A 39 -17.35 -12.98 10.35
C GLU A 39 -17.01 -13.00 8.85
N ASP A 40 -17.97 -12.57 8.01
CA ASP A 40 -17.86 -12.47 6.56
C ASP A 40 -17.74 -11.00 6.12
N TYR A 41 -16.67 -10.66 5.40
CA TYR A 41 -16.42 -9.30 4.91
C TYR A 41 -16.42 -9.25 3.38
N LYS A 42 -16.83 -8.12 2.80
CA LYS A 42 -16.52 -7.84 1.39
C LYS A 42 -15.02 -7.62 1.24
N PRO A 43 -14.44 -7.86 0.05
CA PRO A 43 -13.05 -7.49 -0.20
C PRO A 43 -12.80 -6.01 0.12
N PHE A 44 -11.84 -5.72 1.02
CA PHE A 44 -11.50 -4.34 1.43
C PHE A 44 -10.86 -3.49 0.33
N VAL A 45 -10.34 -4.12 -0.71
CA VAL A 45 -9.82 -3.47 -1.91
C VAL A 45 -10.33 -4.19 -3.15
N SER A 46 -10.48 -3.45 -4.24
CA SER A 46 -10.89 -3.94 -5.54
C SER A 46 -9.68 -4.29 -6.43
N LEU A 47 -9.94 -5.07 -7.49
CA LEU A 47 -8.95 -5.32 -8.53
C LEU A 47 -8.53 -4.02 -9.23
N GLN A 48 -9.44 -3.06 -9.39
CA GLN A 48 -9.14 -1.81 -10.08
C GLN A 48 -8.20 -0.94 -9.23
N GLU A 49 -8.48 -0.76 -7.94
CA GLU A 49 -7.58 -0.03 -7.02
C GLU A 49 -6.19 -0.67 -7.00
N THR A 50 -6.09 -2.00 -6.97
CA THR A 50 -4.80 -2.71 -6.97
C THR A 50 -4.03 -2.50 -8.29
N ARG A 51 -4.72 -2.45 -9.44
CA ARG A 51 -4.10 -2.17 -10.76
C ARG A 51 -3.66 -0.72 -10.90
N ASP A 52 -4.49 0.21 -10.42
CA ASP A 52 -4.14 1.64 -10.43
C ASP A 52 -2.96 1.90 -9.48
N HIS A 53 -2.87 1.17 -8.36
CA HIS A 53 -1.68 1.18 -7.51
C HIS A 53 -0.44 0.73 -8.26
N LEU A 54 -0.47 -0.41 -8.96
CA LEU A 54 0.67 -0.87 -9.76
C LEU A 54 1.07 0.13 -10.86
N THR A 55 0.10 0.83 -11.45
CA THR A 55 0.36 1.91 -12.41
C THR A 55 1.16 3.04 -11.76
N PHE A 56 0.73 3.49 -10.57
CA PHE A 56 1.44 4.50 -9.79
C PHE A 56 2.85 4.03 -9.40
N LEU A 57 3.01 2.81 -8.89
CA LEU A 57 4.33 2.26 -8.53
C LEU A 57 5.26 2.12 -9.75
N SER A 58 4.71 1.83 -10.94
CA SER A 58 5.47 1.81 -12.21
C SER A 58 6.00 3.19 -12.59
N ALA A 59 5.21 4.26 -12.35
CA ALA A 59 5.67 5.64 -12.52
C ALA A 59 6.80 5.98 -11.54
N LEU A 60 6.69 5.57 -10.27
CA LEU A 60 7.76 5.77 -9.28
C LEU A 60 9.04 5.02 -9.66
N SER A 61 8.92 3.79 -10.16
CA SER A 61 10.07 3.04 -10.70
C SER A 61 10.72 3.80 -11.86
N SER A 62 9.93 4.31 -12.80
CA SER A 62 10.42 5.03 -13.98
C SER A 62 11.11 6.34 -13.60
N LEU A 63 10.55 7.07 -12.63
CA LEU A 63 11.18 8.27 -12.06
C LEU A 63 12.56 7.93 -11.48
N ARG A 64 12.67 6.85 -10.71
CA ARG A 64 13.95 6.41 -10.15
C ARG A 64 14.95 6.00 -11.24
N ASP A 65 14.51 5.27 -12.26
CA ASP A 65 15.37 4.86 -13.38
C ASP A 65 15.85 6.05 -14.23
N SER A 66 15.13 7.17 -14.21
CA SER A 66 15.50 8.39 -14.94
C SER A 66 16.63 9.19 -14.31
N LEU A 67 16.97 8.89 -13.05
CA LEU A 67 18.03 9.59 -12.31
C LEU A 67 19.43 9.20 -12.83
N PRO A 68 20.41 10.11 -12.77
CA PRO A 68 21.78 9.80 -13.19
C PRO A 68 22.38 8.66 -12.36
N SER A 69 22.74 7.55 -13.02
CA SER A 69 23.37 6.40 -12.35
C SER A 69 24.76 6.68 -11.79
N SER A 70 25.37 7.81 -12.16
CA SER A 70 26.68 8.26 -11.68
C SER A 70 26.61 9.04 -10.36
N ASP A 71 25.41 9.44 -9.93
CA ASP A 71 25.19 10.19 -8.70
C ASP A 71 24.46 9.31 -7.68
N ASP A 72 25.23 8.73 -6.76
CA ASP A 72 24.71 7.87 -5.69
C ASP A 72 23.76 8.62 -4.73
N THR A 73 23.75 9.96 -4.76
CA THR A 73 22.89 10.81 -3.92
C THR A 73 21.64 11.30 -4.63
N ALA A 74 21.53 11.11 -5.95
CA ALA A 74 20.43 11.66 -6.75
C ALA A 74 19.06 11.22 -6.21
N PHE A 75 18.92 9.94 -5.86
CA PHE A 75 17.66 9.41 -5.35
C PHE A 75 17.35 9.91 -3.93
N SER A 76 18.35 9.95 -3.03
CA SER A 76 18.11 10.48 -1.68
C SER A 76 17.77 11.96 -1.73
N SER A 77 18.43 12.74 -2.57
CA SER A 77 18.12 14.15 -2.80
C SER A 77 16.69 14.33 -3.34
N LEU A 78 16.28 13.53 -4.33
CA LEU A 78 14.90 13.55 -4.84
C LEU A 78 13.88 13.24 -3.74
N CYS A 79 14.13 12.24 -2.90
CA CYS A 79 13.24 11.90 -1.78
C CYS A 79 13.07 13.07 -0.80
N GLN A 80 14.16 13.75 -0.47
CA GLN A 80 14.15 14.89 0.44
C GLN A 80 13.39 16.08 -0.15
N GLU A 81 13.69 16.46 -1.40
CA GLU A 81 12.99 17.55 -2.08
C GLU A 81 11.51 17.25 -2.29
N SER A 82 11.16 15.99 -2.60
CA SER A 82 9.77 15.53 -2.72
C SER A 82 9.01 15.66 -1.40
N ALA A 83 9.64 15.29 -0.28
CA ALA A 83 9.03 15.39 1.03
C ALA A 83 8.84 16.85 1.48
N LYS A 84 9.81 17.72 1.21
CA LYS A 84 9.68 19.18 1.43
C LYS A 84 8.54 19.78 0.62
N ALA A 85 8.49 19.47 -0.67
CA ALA A 85 7.43 19.94 -1.56
C ALA A 85 6.05 19.44 -1.12
N TYR A 86 5.96 18.20 -0.65
CA TYR A 86 4.73 17.65 -0.06
C TYR A 86 4.32 18.38 1.22
N ALA A 87 5.26 18.65 2.13
CA ALA A 87 4.97 19.39 3.36
C ALA A 87 4.42 20.79 3.05
N HIS A 88 5.06 21.50 2.11
CA HIS A 88 4.58 22.82 1.66
C HIS A 88 3.20 22.72 1.00
N TRP A 89 3.01 21.75 0.10
CA TRP A 89 1.75 21.54 -0.59
C TRP A 89 0.61 21.26 0.40
N ALA A 90 0.81 20.34 1.36
CA ALA A 90 -0.21 19.98 2.34
C ALA A 90 -0.53 21.10 3.33
N GLN A 91 0.44 21.92 3.73
CA GLN A 91 0.23 23.02 4.69
C GLN A 91 -0.32 24.31 4.05
N HIS A 92 0.03 24.60 2.80
CA HIS A 92 -0.19 25.94 2.22
C HIS A 92 -0.96 25.94 0.90
N THR A 93 -0.93 24.84 0.13
CA THR A 93 -1.50 24.81 -1.22
C THR A 93 -2.80 24.01 -1.29
N LEU A 94 -2.85 22.89 -0.59
CA LEU A 94 -4.01 22.01 -0.59
C LEU A 94 -5.19 22.74 0.06
N MET A 95 -6.30 22.82 -0.69
CA MET A 95 -7.57 23.31 -0.16
C MET A 95 -8.36 22.10 0.35
N SER A 96 -8.93 22.19 1.56
CA SER A 96 -9.80 21.16 2.12
C SER A 96 -11.11 21.09 1.33
N ARG A 97 -11.09 20.35 0.21
CA ARG A 97 -12.20 20.08 -0.70
C ARG A 97 -11.99 18.72 -1.37
N PRO A 98 -13.04 18.07 -1.90
CA PRO A 98 -12.88 16.84 -2.67
C PRO A 98 -11.93 17.05 -3.85
N PHE A 99 -10.96 16.14 -4.01
CA PHE A 99 -10.00 16.18 -5.11
C PHE A 99 -10.70 16.09 -6.46
N THR A 100 -10.31 16.98 -7.38
CA THR A 100 -10.59 16.80 -8.81
C THR A 100 -9.31 16.39 -9.53
N ALA A 101 -9.42 15.80 -10.72
CA ALA A 101 -8.25 15.44 -11.53
C ALA A 101 -7.32 16.64 -11.83
N SER A 102 -7.85 17.87 -11.87
CA SER A 102 -7.05 19.09 -12.03
C SER A 102 -6.28 19.52 -10.77
N ASP A 103 -6.57 18.93 -9.61
CA ASP A 103 -5.92 19.27 -8.33
C ASP A 103 -4.69 18.38 -8.04
N LEU A 104 -4.37 17.42 -8.92
CA LEU A 104 -3.28 16.49 -8.69
C LEU A 104 -1.92 17.21 -8.66
N PRO A 105 -1.12 17.02 -7.59
CA PRO A 105 0.23 17.57 -7.54
C PRO A 105 1.19 16.70 -8.37
N SER A 106 2.45 17.13 -8.46
CA SER A 106 3.48 16.39 -9.20
C SER A 106 3.73 14.99 -8.63
N LEU A 107 4.31 14.11 -9.44
CA LEU A 107 4.64 12.74 -9.04
C LEU A 107 5.50 12.67 -7.76
N GLY A 108 6.43 13.63 -7.56
CA GLY A 108 7.25 13.70 -6.35
C GLY A 108 6.42 13.96 -5.08
N ILE A 109 5.45 14.87 -5.15
CA ILE A 109 4.54 15.14 -4.02
C ILE A 109 3.66 13.91 -3.75
N LEU A 110 3.12 13.28 -4.79
CA LEU A 110 2.33 12.05 -4.66
C LEU A 110 3.14 10.90 -4.04
N MET A 111 4.41 10.77 -4.40
CA MET A 111 5.34 9.80 -3.81
C MET A 111 5.50 10.00 -2.30
N ALA A 112 5.67 11.25 -1.86
CA ALA A 112 5.78 11.57 -0.43
C ALA A 112 4.45 11.36 0.31
N TRP A 113 3.31 11.76 -0.26
CA TRP A 113 2.00 11.54 0.34
C TRP A 113 1.69 10.03 0.48
N HIS A 114 1.97 9.24 -0.56
CA HIS A 114 1.87 7.78 -0.51
C HIS A 114 2.70 7.20 0.63
N SER A 115 3.99 7.57 0.75
CA SER A 115 4.84 7.10 1.84
C SER A 115 4.35 7.52 3.23
N HIS A 116 3.67 8.66 3.33
CA HIS A 116 3.05 9.11 4.58
C HIS A 116 1.81 8.28 4.96
N LEU A 117 0.95 7.96 4.01
CA LEU A 117 -0.20 7.07 4.22
C LEU A 117 0.21 5.65 4.65
N LEU A 118 1.35 5.16 4.15
CA LEU A 118 1.94 3.88 4.58
C LEU A 118 2.52 3.89 6.01
N ASN A 119 2.29 4.96 6.78
CA ASN A 119 2.57 5.05 8.21
C ASN A 119 1.28 5.46 8.98
N PRO A 120 0.25 4.59 9.03
CA PRO A 120 -1.12 5.01 9.37
C PRO A 120 -1.28 5.69 10.73
N THR A 121 -0.57 5.22 11.76
CA THR A 121 -0.70 5.81 13.10
C THR A 121 -0.08 7.19 13.21
N ILE A 122 0.98 7.46 12.43
CA ILE A 122 1.60 8.78 12.36
C ILE A 122 0.73 9.69 11.51
N TYR A 123 0.28 9.20 10.35
CA TYR A 123 -0.63 9.91 9.46
C TYR A 123 -1.87 10.43 10.18
N GLU A 124 -2.53 9.58 10.97
CA GLU A 124 -3.70 9.94 11.80
C GLU A 124 -3.42 11.14 12.73
N GLN A 125 -2.25 11.16 13.37
CA GLN A 125 -1.90 12.24 14.31
C GLN A 125 -1.56 13.54 13.57
N GLU A 126 -0.91 13.42 12.43
CA GLU A 126 -0.47 14.53 11.59
C GLU A 126 -1.63 15.27 10.92
N ILE A 127 -2.63 14.54 10.41
CA ILE A 127 -3.82 15.16 9.80
C ILE A 127 -4.72 15.84 10.84
N ALA A 128 -4.57 15.53 12.14
CA ALA A 128 -5.21 16.29 13.20
C ALA A 128 -4.45 17.58 13.58
N GLY A 129 -3.28 17.80 12.98
CA GLY A 129 -2.38 18.93 13.23
C GLY A 129 -2.13 19.78 11.98
N GLU A 130 -0.85 19.97 11.64
CA GLU A 130 -0.46 20.90 10.56
C GLU A 130 -0.82 20.39 9.16
N TYR A 131 -1.20 19.12 9.01
CA TYR A 131 -1.74 18.57 7.77
C TYR A 131 -3.27 18.42 7.76
N THR A 132 -4.00 19.26 8.50
CA THR A 132 -5.49 19.24 8.55
C THR A 132 -6.19 19.33 7.19
N ALA A 133 -5.54 19.92 6.17
CA ALA A 133 -6.08 19.93 4.81
C ALA A 133 -6.24 18.51 4.20
N LEU A 134 -5.53 17.51 4.73
CA LEU A 134 -5.63 16.10 4.36
C LEU A 134 -6.67 15.32 5.18
N GLU A 135 -7.31 15.94 6.18
CA GLU A 135 -8.35 15.27 6.96
C GLU A 135 -9.55 14.94 6.06
N GLY A 136 -9.94 13.66 6.02
CA GLY A 136 -11.00 13.16 5.14
C GLY A 136 -10.63 13.09 3.65
N ALA A 137 -9.40 13.42 3.28
CA ALA A 137 -8.91 13.25 1.92
C ALA A 137 -8.47 11.80 1.67
N ASP A 138 -9.08 11.15 0.70
CA ASP A 138 -8.59 9.89 0.16
C ASP A 138 -7.49 10.14 -0.88
N PHE A 139 -6.52 9.22 -0.97
CA PHE A 139 -5.53 9.24 -2.03
C PHE A 139 -6.23 8.96 -3.38
N PRO A 140 -6.23 9.91 -4.34
CA PRO A 140 -7.05 9.81 -5.56
C PRO A 140 -6.41 8.87 -6.58
N LEU A 141 -6.36 7.58 -6.25
CA LEU A 141 -5.53 6.60 -6.94
C LEU A 141 -5.96 6.38 -8.40
N GLY A 142 -7.26 6.40 -8.68
CA GLY A 142 -7.79 6.24 -10.05
C GLY A 142 -7.45 7.42 -10.94
N GLU A 143 -7.56 8.65 -10.42
CA GLU A 143 -7.18 9.88 -11.10
C GLU A 143 -5.67 9.92 -11.33
N ILE A 144 -4.87 9.55 -10.33
CA ILE A 144 -3.41 9.46 -10.44
C ILE A 144 -3.02 8.47 -11.54
N ALA A 145 -3.58 7.27 -11.53
CA ALA A 145 -3.25 6.26 -12.53
C ALA A 145 -3.65 6.70 -13.95
N THR A 146 -4.77 7.41 -14.09
CA THR A 146 -5.18 8.02 -15.36
C THR A 146 -4.19 9.10 -15.81
N ALA A 147 -3.82 10.02 -14.91
CA ALA A 147 -2.86 11.08 -15.21
C ALA A 147 -1.45 10.56 -15.54
N VAL A 148 -1.04 9.44 -14.93
CA VAL A 148 0.20 8.71 -15.28
C VAL A 148 0.12 8.15 -16.70
N ARG A 149 -0.98 7.47 -17.05
CA ARG A 149 -1.16 6.87 -18.39
C ARG A 149 -1.21 7.93 -19.50
N GLU A 150 -1.84 9.06 -19.22
CA GLU A 150 -1.98 10.18 -20.15
C GLU A 150 -0.79 11.16 -20.12
N ASN A 151 0.15 10.97 -19.19
CA ASN A 151 1.30 11.84 -18.96
C ASN A 151 0.89 13.32 -18.72
N THR A 152 -0.11 13.52 -17.85
CA THR A 152 -0.70 14.85 -17.55
C THR A 152 -0.38 15.38 -16.16
N LEU A 153 0.36 14.63 -15.34
CA LEU A 153 0.84 15.12 -14.04
C LEU A 153 1.73 16.37 -14.22
N PRO A 154 1.61 17.40 -13.36
CA PRO A 154 2.44 18.59 -13.46
C PRO A 154 3.91 18.25 -13.17
N PRO A 155 4.86 19.01 -13.74
CA PRO A 155 6.29 18.81 -13.50
C PRO A 155 6.63 19.03 -12.02
N PHE A 156 7.62 18.31 -11.52
CA PHE A 156 8.13 18.51 -10.17
C PHE A 156 8.88 19.84 -10.07
N ARG A 157 8.64 20.57 -8.98
CA ARG A 157 9.33 21.81 -8.64
C ARG A 157 9.76 21.75 -7.16
N PRO A 158 11.07 21.84 -6.86
CA PRO A 158 11.56 22.07 -5.50
C PRO A 158 11.02 23.38 -4.93
N ILE A 159 10.80 23.41 -3.63
CA ILE A 159 10.43 24.64 -2.93
C ILE A 159 11.67 25.53 -2.73
N THR A 160 11.43 26.83 -2.68
CA THR A 160 12.44 27.85 -2.38
C THR A 160 12.77 27.87 -0.88
N SER A 161 13.91 28.46 -0.51
CA SER A 161 14.27 28.63 0.91
C SER A 161 13.24 29.49 1.68
N ASP A 162 12.60 30.45 1.02
CA ASP A 162 11.55 31.27 1.63
C ASP A 162 10.31 30.42 1.93
N GLU A 163 9.85 29.60 0.98
CA GLU A 163 8.75 28.64 1.17
C GLU A 163 9.08 27.57 2.23
N GLU A 164 10.34 27.12 2.30
CA GLU A 164 10.78 26.19 3.34
C GLU A 164 10.73 26.84 4.74
N SER A 165 11.07 28.12 4.83
CA SER A 165 11.06 28.86 6.11
C SER A 165 9.66 29.07 6.69
N THR A 166 8.60 28.96 5.87
CA THR A 166 7.21 29.04 6.34
C THR A 166 6.66 27.72 6.84
N LEU A 167 7.37 26.60 6.64
CA LEU A 167 6.93 25.29 7.09
C LEU A 167 6.82 25.24 8.61
N LYS A 168 5.66 24.79 9.07
CA LYS A 168 5.44 24.53 10.48
C LYS A 168 5.99 23.16 10.84
N LYS A 169 6.45 23.05 12.08
CA LYS A 169 6.99 21.81 12.64
C LYS A 169 5.88 20.78 12.85
N THR A 170 6.10 19.59 12.29
CA THR A 170 5.25 18.41 12.40
C THR A 170 5.80 17.41 13.43
N ILE A 171 5.00 16.41 13.81
CA ILE A 171 5.41 15.26 14.63
C ILE A 171 6.41 14.41 13.85
N TRP A 172 6.17 14.23 12.55
CA TRP A 172 7.04 13.50 11.63
C TRP A 172 7.63 14.44 10.60
N THR A 173 8.95 14.61 10.63
CA THR A 173 9.61 15.65 9.82
C THR A 173 9.59 15.26 8.34
N TYR A 174 9.71 16.26 7.45
CA TYR A 174 9.81 15.96 6.02
C TYR A 174 11.05 15.10 5.72
N GLU A 175 12.13 15.20 6.50
CA GLU A 175 13.30 14.36 6.34
C GLU A 175 12.99 12.89 6.63
N GLU A 176 12.17 12.63 7.66
CA GLU A 176 11.72 11.29 8.01
C GLU A 176 10.78 10.71 6.95
N ILE A 177 9.90 11.54 6.37
CA ILE A 177 9.11 11.16 5.18
C ILE A 177 10.04 10.81 4.02
N GLY A 178 11.07 11.62 3.74
CA GLY A 178 12.06 11.35 2.70
C GLY A 178 12.80 10.03 2.92
N MET A 179 13.15 9.71 4.17
CA MET A 179 13.71 8.40 4.52
C MET A 179 12.70 7.26 4.30
N ALA A 180 11.42 7.47 4.59
CA ALA A 180 10.37 6.48 4.35
C ALA A 180 10.21 6.19 2.85
N ILE A 181 10.24 7.22 1.99
CA ILE A 181 10.26 7.04 0.52
C ILE A 181 11.41 6.10 0.11
N GLY A 182 12.61 6.34 0.67
CA GLY A 182 13.78 5.48 0.42
C GLY A 182 13.57 4.02 0.84
N ARG A 183 12.89 3.78 1.96
CA ARG A 183 12.54 2.42 2.41
C ARG A 183 11.51 1.76 1.49
N GLN A 184 10.46 2.49 1.11
CA GLN A 184 9.41 2.02 0.20
C GLN A 184 9.94 1.71 -1.21
N ALA A 185 11.03 2.36 -1.65
CA ALA A 185 11.65 2.09 -2.94
C ALA A 185 12.15 0.63 -3.09
N LYS A 186 12.41 -0.08 -1.98
CA LYS A 186 12.76 -1.52 -2.00
C LYS A 186 11.55 -2.36 -2.43
N PHE A 187 10.36 -2.04 -1.94
CA PHE A 187 9.11 -2.72 -2.32
C PHE A 187 8.84 -2.53 -3.82
N VAL A 188 8.95 -1.29 -4.32
CA VAL A 188 8.80 -0.97 -5.75
C VAL A 188 9.79 -1.77 -6.61
N ALA A 189 11.06 -1.85 -6.20
CA ALA A 189 12.07 -2.64 -6.91
C ALA A 189 11.74 -4.15 -6.94
N HIS A 190 11.20 -4.69 -5.85
CA HIS A 190 10.75 -6.09 -5.82
C HIS A 190 9.57 -6.32 -6.77
N MET A 191 8.60 -5.40 -6.81
CA MET A 191 7.47 -5.46 -7.74
C MET A 191 7.92 -5.40 -9.20
N LYS A 192 8.88 -4.53 -9.52
CA LYS A 192 9.50 -4.47 -10.85
C LYS A 192 10.14 -5.81 -11.21
N ARG A 193 10.91 -6.38 -10.29
CA ARG A 193 11.66 -7.63 -10.50
C ARG A 193 10.76 -8.84 -10.79
N ILE A 194 9.58 -8.91 -10.16
CA ILE A 194 8.61 -9.99 -10.44
C ILE A 194 7.73 -9.72 -11.66
N GLY A 195 7.93 -8.58 -12.33
CA GLY A 195 7.23 -8.18 -13.55
C GLY A 195 5.88 -7.50 -13.32
N TRP A 196 5.47 -7.24 -12.07
CA TRP A 196 4.12 -6.74 -11.78
C TRP A 196 3.90 -5.27 -12.15
N LEU A 197 4.98 -4.50 -12.33
CA LEU A 197 4.93 -3.12 -12.82
C LEU A 197 4.84 -3.02 -14.35
N ASP A 198 4.95 -4.14 -15.07
CA ASP A 198 4.79 -4.20 -16.53
C ASP A 198 3.34 -4.54 -16.87
N GLU A 199 2.64 -3.64 -17.57
CA GLU A 199 1.24 -3.84 -17.94
C GLU A 199 1.02 -5.12 -18.76
N ARG A 200 2.02 -5.52 -19.56
CA ARG A 200 1.97 -6.74 -20.40
C ARG A 200 1.87 -8.01 -19.56
N TYR A 201 2.33 -7.99 -18.31
CA TYR A 201 2.19 -9.11 -17.38
C TYR A 201 0.73 -9.52 -17.20
N TRP A 202 -0.18 -8.54 -17.20
CA TRP A 202 -1.60 -8.73 -16.91
C TRP A 202 -2.42 -9.23 -18.10
N HIS A 203 -1.83 -9.33 -19.30
CA HIS A 203 -2.48 -9.94 -20.47
C HIS A 203 -2.79 -11.44 -20.26
N LYS A 204 -2.09 -12.10 -19.32
CA LYS A 204 -2.36 -13.50 -18.95
C LYS A 204 -3.57 -13.68 -18.03
N GLY A 205 -4.21 -12.58 -17.61
CA GLY A 205 -5.30 -12.54 -16.63
C GLY A 205 -4.87 -11.98 -15.28
N LEU A 206 -5.87 -11.78 -14.40
CA LEU A 206 -5.72 -11.07 -13.11
C LEU A 206 -5.69 -12.00 -11.89
N ASN A 207 -5.54 -13.31 -12.09
CA ASN A 207 -5.61 -14.30 -11.02
C ASN A 207 -4.64 -13.99 -9.87
N ASP A 208 -3.43 -13.53 -10.17
CA ASP A 208 -2.43 -13.21 -9.14
C ASP A 208 -2.89 -12.04 -8.24
N LEU A 209 -3.62 -11.05 -8.79
CA LEU A 209 -4.22 -9.95 -8.01
C LEU A 209 -5.47 -10.42 -7.24
N GLN A 210 -6.27 -11.30 -7.83
CA GLN A 210 -7.40 -11.89 -7.12
C GLN A 210 -6.92 -12.66 -5.88
N PHE A 211 -5.86 -13.46 -6.05
CA PHE A 211 -5.24 -14.19 -4.95
C PHE A 211 -4.62 -13.25 -3.93
N SER A 212 -3.92 -12.19 -4.34
CA SER A 212 -3.30 -11.25 -3.39
C SER A 212 -4.33 -10.62 -2.44
N ILE A 213 -5.49 -10.25 -2.95
CA ILE A 213 -6.60 -9.67 -2.17
C ILE A 213 -7.15 -10.71 -1.19
N VAL A 214 -7.40 -11.95 -1.63
CA VAL A 214 -7.88 -13.02 -0.73
C VAL A 214 -6.85 -13.36 0.35
N LEU A 215 -5.57 -13.43 -0.02
CA LEU A 215 -4.47 -13.70 0.90
C LEU A 215 -4.27 -12.57 1.91
N TYR A 216 -4.57 -11.33 1.55
CA TYR A 216 -4.56 -10.21 2.49
C TYR A 216 -5.61 -10.37 3.59
N HIS A 217 -6.83 -10.81 3.24
CA HIS A 217 -7.85 -11.10 4.25
C HIS A 217 -7.46 -12.30 5.12
N ALA A 218 -6.84 -13.33 4.54
CA ALA A 218 -6.25 -14.43 5.30
C ALA A 218 -5.15 -13.95 6.26
N TRP A 219 -4.36 -12.97 5.86
CA TRP A 219 -3.34 -12.38 6.72
C TRP A 219 -3.96 -11.56 7.85
N LEU A 220 -5.05 -10.83 7.61
CA LEU A 220 -5.83 -10.17 8.67
C LEU A 220 -6.47 -11.17 9.63
N ASP A 221 -6.95 -12.31 9.16
CA ASP A 221 -7.41 -13.43 10.01
C ASP A 221 -6.28 -13.95 10.90
N LEU A 222 -5.07 -14.08 10.35
CA LEU A 222 -3.92 -14.48 11.15
C LEU A 222 -3.57 -13.44 12.21
N MET A 223 -3.61 -12.15 11.86
CA MET A 223 -3.42 -11.03 12.79
C MET A 223 -4.48 -11.06 13.91
N GLN A 224 -5.76 -11.23 13.56
CA GLN A 224 -6.87 -11.31 14.52
C GLN A 224 -6.74 -12.52 15.44
N SER A 225 -6.48 -13.71 14.88
CA SER A 225 -6.37 -14.96 15.65
C SER A 225 -5.21 -14.97 16.65
N THR A 226 -4.25 -14.06 16.47
CA THR A 226 -3.13 -13.86 17.39
C THR A 226 -3.24 -12.59 18.21
N GLU A 227 -4.40 -11.92 18.21
CA GLU A 227 -4.66 -10.66 18.91
C GLU A 227 -3.60 -9.58 18.60
N CYS A 228 -3.04 -9.62 17.38
CA CYS A 228 -1.94 -8.75 16.94
C CYS A 228 -0.71 -8.77 17.88
N LYS A 229 -0.45 -9.90 18.56
CA LYS A 229 0.68 -10.06 19.51
C LYS A 229 2.03 -10.24 18.83
N TYR A 230 2.04 -10.64 17.55
CA TYR A 230 3.26 -10.93 16.80
C TYR A 230 3.51 -9.90 15.71
N PHE A 231 4.78 -9.69 15.40
CA PHE A 231 5.20 -8.99 14.18
C PHE A 231 5.11 -9.97 13.01
N LEU A 232 4.01 -9.92 12.26
CA LEU A 232 3.80 -10.74 11.07
C LEU A 232 4.33 -10.01 9.84
N VAL A 233 5.10 -10.72 9.00
CA VAL A 233 5.70 -10.16 7.78
C VAL A 233 4.89 -10.63 6.59
N PRO A 234 4.24 -9.73 5.83
CA PRO A 234 3.49 -10.09 4.64
C PRO A 234 4.42 -10.57 3.52
N ARG A 235 3.93 -11.48 2.66
CA ARG A 235 4.52 -11.71 1.34
C ARG A 235 4.25 -10.51 0.43
N LEU A 236 5.05 -10.38 -0.62
CA LEU A 236 5.01 -9.23 -1.52
C LEU A 236 3.62 -8.98 -2.16
N ASP A 237 2.88 -10.05 -2.47
CA ASP A 237 1.52 -9.97 -3.00
C ASP A 237 0.51 -9.48 -1.95
N ILE A 238 0.56 -10.05 -0.73
CA ILE A 238 -0.24 -9.60 0.42
C ILE A 238 0.04 -8.13 0.73
N ASP A 239 1.33 -7.74 0.71
CA ASP A 239 1.80 -6.40 1.05
C ASP A 239 1.28 -5.36 0.05
N LEU A 240 1.15 -5.70 -1.25
CA LEU A 240 0.48 -4.83 -2.23
C LEU A 240 -0.98 -4.54 -1.88
N ALA A 241 -1.76 -5.59 -1.58
CA ALA A 241 -3.16 -5.41 -1.23
C ALA A 241 -3.30 -4.63 0.09
N TRP A 242 -2.39 -4.86 1.03
CA TRP A 242 -2.34 -4.10 2.27
C TRP A 242 -2.00 -2.62 2.03
N HIS A 243 -0.92 -2.30 1.30
CA HIS A 243 -0.57 -0.92 0.96
C HIS A 243 -1.72 -0.23 0.22
N THR A 244 -2.35 -0.91 -0.74
CA THR A 244 -3.53 -0.39 -1.46
C THR A 244 -4.65 -0.03 -0.49
N HIS A 245 -4.91 -0.86 0.52
CA HIS A 245 -5.93 -0.57 1.53
C HIS A 245 -5.56 0.68 2.36
N GLN A 246 -4.29 0.81 2.76
CA GLN A 246 -3.78 1.95 3.54
C GLN A 246 -3.92 3.31 2.84
N LEU A 247 -4.00 3.34 1.50
CA LEU A 247 -4.20 4.58 0.73
C LEU A 247 -5.58 5.23 0.97
N HIS A 248 -6.50 4.51 1.60
CA HIS A 248 -7.83 4.98 1.97
C HIS A 248 -7.92 5.12 3.49
N HIS A 249 -7.20 6.09 4.07
CA HIS A 249 -7.01 6.20 5.53
C HIS A 249 -8.29 6.01 6.35
N GLY A 250 -9.38 6.69 5.97
CA GLY A 250 -10.67 6.60 6.67
C GLY A 250 -11.26 5.19 6.65
N ARG A 251 -11.33 4.57 5.47
CA ARG A 251 -11.80 3.18 5.29
C ARG A 251 -10.89 2.19 6.01
N TYR A 252 -9.58 2.32 5.82
CA TYR A 252 -8.56 1.49 6.44
C TYR A 252 -8.64 1.49 7.96
N LYS A 253 -8.81 2.67 8.57
CA LYS A 253 -8.98 2.81 10.01
C LYS A 253 -10.27 2.12 10.48
N ALA A 254 -11.39 2.37 9.83
CA ALA A 254 -12.67 1.76 10.19
C ALA A 254 -12.58 0.22 10.13
N ASP A 255 -12.12 -0.32 8.99
CA ASP A 255 -12.04 -1.75 8.74
C ASP A 255 -11.05 -2.43 9.71
N THR A 256 -9.89 -1.83 10.00
CA THR A 256 -8.93 -2.42 10.94
C THR A 256 -9.37 -2.32 12.40
N ILE A 257 -10.10 -1.27 12.79
CA ILE A 257 -10.72 -1.21 14.13
C ILE A 257 -11.79 -2.29 14.27
N GLU A 258 -12.64 -2.47 13.25
CA GLU A 258 -13.67 -3.51 13.25
C GLU A 258 -13.06 -4.92 13.35
N VAL A 259 -12.07 -5.21 12.52
CA VAL A 259 -11.47 -6.55 12.43
C VAL A 259 -10.50 -6.85 13.59
N LEU A 260 -9.68 -5.88 13.99
CA LEU A 260 -8.53 -6.08 14.89
C LEU A 260 -8.65 -5.34 16.23
N GLY A 261 -9.68 -4.52 16.42
CA GLY A 261 -9.88 -3.69 17.61
C GLY A 261 -8.95 -2.48 17.69
N LYS A 262 -8.13 -2.20 16.65
CA LYS A 262 -7.20 -1.07 16.60
C LYS A 262 -6.80 -0.71 15.18
N LEU A 263 -6.39 0.54 14.97
CA LEU A 263 -5.70 0.93 13.75
C LEU A 263 -4.41 0.12 13.60
N LEU A 264 -4.32 -0.66 12.53
CA LEU A 264 -3.13 -1.45 12.24
C LEU A 264 -2.04 -0.55 11.66
N ASN A 265 -0.84 -0.57 12.27
CA ASN A 265 0.29 0.19 11.78
C ASN A 265 1.15 -0.64 10.81
N HIS A 266 1.89 0.04 9.93
CA HIS A 266 2.85 -0.57 9.02
C HIS A 266 4.26 -0.09 9.40
N ASN A 267 5.02 -0.97 10.06
CA ASN A 267 6.37 -0.64 10.51
C ASN A 267 7.40 -0.99 9.42
N ASP A 268 7.66 -0.04 8.52
CA ASP A 268 8.60 -0.19 7.40
C ASP A 268 10.07 -0.01 7.80
N ALA A 269 10.34 0.37 9.05
CA ALA A 269 11.68 0.61 9.61
C ALA A 269 12.21 -0.59 10.42
N ALA A 270 11.54 -1.74 10.37
CA ALA A 270 12.03 -2.95 11.02
C ALA A 270 13.37 -3.40 10.42
N GLY A 271 14.40 -3.56 11.28
CA GLY A 271 15.70 -4.07 10.87
C GLY A 271 15.66 -5.54 10.44
N ASP A 272 16.67 -5.96 9.66
CA ASP A 272 16.71 -7.27 9.00
C ASP A 272 16.50 -8.46 9.95
N GLU A 273 17.07 -8.41 11.16
CA GLU A 273 16.90 -9.47 12.16
C GLU A 273 15.42 -9.61 12.61
N LYS A 274 14.77 -8.48 12.89
CA LYS A 274 13.35 -8.45 13.28
C LYS A 274 12.47 -8.95 12.13
N THR A 275 12.81 -8.58 10.90
CA THR A 275 12.12 -9.04 9.68
C THR A 275 12.28 -10.53 9.46
N SER A 276 13.50 -11.07 9.59
CA SER A 276 13.76 -12.51 9.46
C SER A 276 13.04 -13.32 10.55
N ASN A 277 13.10 -12.89 11.81
CA ASN A 277 12.39 -13.54 12.91
C ASN A 277 10.87 -13.45 12.72
N GLY A 278 10.35 -12.31 12.28
CA GLY A 278 8.94 -12.12 11.97
C GLY A 278 8.46 -13.02 10.83
N MET A 279 9.27 -13.21 9.79
CA MET A 279 8.97 -14.12 8.68
C MET A 279 8.82 -15.58 9.17
N GLU A 280 9.76 -16.05 9.99
CA GLU A 280 9.72 -17.41 10.54
C GLU A 280 8.49 -17.62 11.46
N VAL A 281 8.17 -16.63 12.29
CA VAL A 281 6.96 -16.63 13.11
C VAL A 281 5.71 -16.68 12.23
N THR A 282 5.66 -15.88 11.16
CA THR A 282 4.55 -15.84 10.21
C THR A 282 4.36 -17.19 9.53
N ARG A 283 5.43 -17.83 9.04
CA ARG A 283 5.37 -19.18 8.44
C ARG A 283 4.76 -20.20 9.39
N LYS A 284 5.22 -20.24 10.65
CA LYS A 284 4.73 -21.18 11.66
C LYS A 284 3.25 -20.97 11.96
N LEU A 285 2.85 -19.73 12.21
CA LEU A 285 1.47 -19.39 12.56
C LEU A 285 0.53 -19.61 11.38
N TRP A 286 0.93 -19.23 10.17
CA TRP A 286 0.16 -19.45 8.95
C TRP A 286 -0.09 -20.95 8.70
N LYS A 287 0.96 -21.79 8.81
CA LYS A 287 0.82 -23.24 8.69
C LYS A 287 -0.10 -23.82 9.75
N LYS A 288 0.01 -23.34 10.99
CA LYS A 288 -0.87 -23.77 12.10
C LYS A 288 -2.34 -23.35 11.87
N ARG A 289 -2.58 -22.15 11.35
CA ARG A 289 -3.92 -21.58 11.17
C ARG A 289 -4.64 -22.16 9.95
N PHE A 290 -3.95 -22.25 8.81
CA PHE A 290 -4.55 -22.60 7.52
C PHE A 290 -4.19 -24.00 7.02
N GLY A 291 -3.14 -24.62 7.56
CA GLY A 291 -2.63 -25.92 7.09
C GLY A 291 -1.75 -25.84 5.83
N TRP A 292 -1.41 -24.64 5.38
CA TRP A 292 -0.62 -24.39 4.16
C TRP A 292 0.76 -23.83 4.50
N GLU A 293 1.76 -24.08 3.66
CA GLU A 293 3.05 -23.42 3.78
C GLU A 293 2.92 -21.94 3.35
N TYR A 294 3.53 -21.04 4.13
CA TYR A 294 3.66 -19.64 3.74
C TYR A 294 4.94 -19.51 2.91
N GLN A 295 4.81 -19.34 1.59
CA GLN A 295 5.95 -19.44 0.67
C GLN A 295 6.79 -18.17 0.59
#